data_AF-A0A6B3GXD0-F1
#
_entry.id   AF-A0A6B3GXD0-F1
#
_cell.length_a   1.000
_cell.length_b   1.000
_cell.length_c   1.000
_cell.angle_alpha   90.00
_cell.angle_beta   90.00
_cell.angle_gamma   90.00
#
_symmetry.space_group_name_H-M   'P 1'
#
loop_
_entity.id
_entity.type
_entity.pdbx_description
1 polymer ?
#
loop_
_entity_poly.entity_id
_entity_poly.type
_entity_poly.pdbx_seq_one_letter_code
_entity_poly.pdbx_strand_id
1 'polypeptide(L)'
;KSIAEVLDMPIEEGLEFFEAVPAIARHLRTLNDVGLGYVRLGQSAPTLSGGEAQRVKLASELQKRSTGRTVYVLDEPTTGLHFEDISKL
;
A
#
# COMPACT_ATOMS: atom_id res chain seq x y z
N LYS A 1 -3.73 -8.81 20.09
CA LYS A 1 -2.97 -7.55 20.01
C LYS A 1 -3.87 -6.39 20.41
N SER A 2 -3.35 -5.40 21.12
CA SER A 2 -4.05 -4.13 21.36
C SER A 2 -4.16 -3.30 20.06
N ILE A 3 -5.02 -2.28 20.02
CA ILE A 3 -5.14 -1.43 18.81
C ILE A 3 -3.84 -0.69 18.51
N ALA A 4 -3.11 -0.27 19.53
CA ALA A 4 -1.81 0.38 19.38
C ALA A 4 -0.79 -0.57 18.74
N GLU A 5 -0.73 -1.82 19.21
CA GLU A 5 0.12 -2.85 18.61
C GLU A 5 -0.23 -3.11 17.15
N VAL A 6 -1.52 -3.14 16.80
CA VAL A 6 -1.96 -3.32 15.41
C VAL A 6 -1.53 -2.15 14.54
N LEU A 7 -1.70 -0.91 15.00
CA LEU A 7 -1.28 0.27 14.26
C LEU A 7 0.24 0.36 14.09
N ASP A 8 1.02 -0.29 14.95
CA ASP A 8 2.47 -0.32 14.86
C ASP A 8 3.03 -1.37 13.88
N MET A 9 2.19 -2.28 13.39
CA MET A 9 2.59 -3.34 12.46
C MET A 9 2.90 -2.77 11.07
N PRO A 10 3.96 -3.25 10.40
CA PRO A 10 4.12 -3.11 8.96
C PRO A 10 2.91 -3.69 8.21
N ILE A 11 2.59 -3.13 7.04
CA ILE A 11 1.49 -3.61 6.19
C ILE A 11 1.65 -5.09 5.81
N GLU A 12 2.88 -5.56 5.57
CA GLU A 12 3.15 -6.97 5.26
C GLU A 12 2.77 -7.89 6.44
N GLU A 13 3.15 -7.52 7.67
CA GLU A 13 2.78 -8.27 8.87
C GLU A 13 1.27 -8.16 9.13
N GLY A 14 0.68 -6.99 8.87
CA GLY A 14 -0.76 -6.75 8.93
C GLY A 14 -1.53 -7.65 7.96
N LEU A 15 -1.01 -7.86 6.74
CA LEU A 15 -1.62 -8.71 5.74
C LEU A 15 -1.72 -10.16 6.20
N GLU A 16 -0.65 -10.69 6.79
CA GLU A 16 -0.64 -12.02 7.40
C GLU A 16 -1.59 -12.09 8.60
N PHE A 17 -1.53 -11.10 9.49
CA PHE A 17 -2.35 -11.04 10.70
C PHE A 17 -3.86 -10.99 10.39
N PHE A 18 -4.26 -10.30 9.33
CA PHE A 18 -5.65 -10.16 8.90
C PHE A 18 -6.06 -11.11 7.77
N GLU A 19 -5.29 -12.16 7.48
CA GLU A 19 -5.58 -13.10 6.38
C GLU A 19 -7.00 -13.69 6.46
N ALA A 20 -7.45 -14.03 7.67
CA ALA A 20 -8.78 -14.57 7.94
C ALA A 20 -9.92 -13.52 7.84
N VAL A 21 -9.60 -12.25 7.57
CA VAL A 21 -10.57 -11.15 7.40
C VAL A 21 -10.45 -10.60 5.97
N PRO A 22 -11.15 -11.20 4.98
CA PRO A 22 -10.94 -10.90 3.55
C PRO A 22 -11.12 -9.42 3.20
N ALA A 23 -12.04 -8.74 3.89
CA ALA A 23 -12.27 -7.32 3.69
C ALA A 23 -11.03 -6.48 4.02
N ILE A 24 -10.28 -6.80 5.07
CA ILE A 24 -9.07 -6.09 5.47
C ILE A 24 -7.88 -6.56 4.62
N ALA A 25 -7.67 -7.87 4.52
CA ALA A 25 -6.59 -8.48 3.75
C ALA A 25 -6.54 -7.98 2.31
N ARG A 26 -7.70 -7.77 1.66
CA ARG A 26 -7.74 -7.20 0.32
C ARG A 26 -7.10 -5.82 0.23
N HIS A 27 -7.34 -4.94 1.21
CA HIS A 27 -6.78 -3.58 1.18
C HIS A 27 -5.27 -3.60 1.45
N LEU A 28 -4.85 -4.39 2.44
CA LEU A 28 -3.44 -4.55 2.79
C LEU A 28 -2.62 -5.19 1.67
N ARG A 29 -3.23 -6.14 0.94
CA ARG A 29 -2.60 -6.76 -0.22
C ARG A 29 -2.29 -5.74 -1.31
N THR A 30 -3.25 -4.89 -1.68
CA THR A 30 -3.00 -3.85 -2.69
C THR A 30 -1.89 -2.88 -2.28
N LEU A 31 -1.83 -2.50 -1.00
CA LEU A 31 -0.74 -1.65 -0.48
C LEU A 31 0.61 -2.38 -0.54
N ASN A 32 0.66 -3.67 -0.22
CA ASN A 32 1.86 -4.48 -0.33
C ASN A 32 2.32 -4.67 -1.79
N ASP A 33 1.38 -4.85 -2.71
CA ASP A 33 1.63 -5.05 -4.14
C ASP A 33 2.24 -3.80 -4.79
N VAL A 34 1.85 -2.60 -4.35
CA VAL A 34 2.50 -1.34 -4.80
C VAL A 34 3.82 -1.06 -4.08
N GLY A 35 4.31 -1.96 -3.23
CA GLY A 35 5.61 -1.83 -2.56
C GLY A 35 5.59 -1.07 -1.22
N LEU A 36 4.43 -0.95 -0.55
CA LEU A 36 4.33 -0.31 0.77
C LEU A 36 4.34 -1.30 1.95
N GLY A 37 4.78 -2.54 1.74
CA GLY A 37 4.76 -3.60 2.77
C GLY A 37 5.45 -3.21 4.09
N TYR A 38 6.53 -2.43 4.00
CA TYR A 38 7.32 -1.98 5.16
C TYR A 38 6.69 -0.82 5.95
N VAL A 39 5.72 -0.10 5.37
CA VAL A 39 5.09 1.06 6.01
C VAL A 39 4.16 0.59 7.12
N ARG A 40 4.20 1.25 8.29
CA ARG A 40 3.33 0.93 9.42
C ARG A 40 1.88 1.36 9.16
N LEU A 41 0.91 0.55 9.61
CA LEU A 41 -0.52 0.84 9.44
C LEU A 41 -0.95 2.19 10.01
N GLY A 42 -0.36 2.60 11.14
CA GLY A 42 -0.60 3.87 11.81
C GLY A 42 0.38 4.99 11.43
N GLN A 43 1.21 4.82 10.40
CA GLN A 43 2.17 5.84 9.99
C GLN A 43 1.44 7.15 9.65
N SER A 44 1.89 8.26 10.23
CA SER A 44 1.26 9.56 10.04
C SER A 44 1.44 10.05 8.60
N ALA A 45 0.36 10.43 7.91
CA ALA A 45 0.39 10.81 6.50
C ALA A 45 1.41 11.92 6.13
N PRO A 46 1.65 12.96 6.95
CA PRO A 46 2.68 13.98 6.66
C PRO A 46 4.12 13.46 6.68
N THR A 47 4.37 12.26 7.21
CA THR A 47 5.70 11.65 7.30
C THR A 47 6.01 10.72 6.13
N LEU A 48 5.04 10.47 5.25
CA LEU A 48 5.25 9.71 4.03
C LEU A 48 6.06 10.55 3.03
N SER A 49 6.99 9.90 2.34
CA SER A 49 7.65 10.46 1.17
C SER A 49 6.65 10.71 0.04
N GLY A 50 7.03 11.56 -0.92
CA GLY A 50 6.20 11.83 -2.10
C GLY A 50 5.85 10.55 -2.89
N GLY A 51 6.81 9.64 -3.06
CA GLY A 51 6.61 8.36 -3.74
C GLY A 51 5.71 7.39 -2.95
N GLU A 52 5.79 7.38 -1.63
CA GLU A 52 4.85 6.61 -0.80
C GLU A 52 3.43 7.16 -0.89
N ALA A 53 3.27 8.49 -0.80
CA ALA A 53 1.96 9.12 -0.94
C ALA A 53 1.32 8.84 -2.31
N GLN A 54 2.13 8.84 -3.39
CA GLN A 54 1.68 8.47 -4.72
C GLN A 54 1.24 6.99 -4.79
N ARG A 55 2.02 6.08 -4.21
CA ARG A 55 1.67 4.65 -4.14
C ARG A 55 0.41 4.39 -3.32
N VAL A 56 0.18 5.09 -2.21
CA VAL A 56 -1.08 5.01 -1.42
C VAL A 56 -2.27 5.42 -2.28
N LYS A 57 -2.13 6.50 -3.06
CA LYS A 57 -3.17 6.96 -3.99
C LYS A 57 -3.44 5.93 -5.09
N LEU A 58 -2.38 5.36 -5.67
CA LEU A 58 -2.50 4.29 -6.67
C LEU A 58 -3.21 3.06 -6.11
N ALA A 59 -2.82 2.59 -4.91
CA ALA A 59 -3.46 1.45 -4.25
C ALA A 59 -4.96 1.69 -4.01
N SER A 60 -5.33 2.92 -3.62
CA SER A 60 -6.74 3.30 -3.41
C SER A 60 -7.56 3.25 -4.72
N GLU A 61 -6.94 3.59 -5.86
CA GLU A 61 -7.58 3.47 -7.17
C GLU A 61 -7.68 2.01 -7.64
N LEU A 62 -6.65 1.19 -7.42
CA LEU A 62 -6.63 -0.24 -7.78
C LEU A 62 -7.66 -1.07 -6.99
N GLN A 63 -8.06 -0.62 -5.80
CA GLN A 63 -9.12 -1.27 -5.01
C GLN A 63 -10.53 -1.08 -5.59
N LYS A 64 -10.74 -0.06 -6.45
CA LYS A 64 -12.03 0.18 -7.08
C LYS A 64 -12.29 -0.92 -8.11
N ARG A 65 -13.55 -1.38 -8.22
CA ARG A 65 -13.93 -2.31 -9.28
C ARG A 65 -13.67 -1.66 -10.63
N SER A 66 -12.74 -2.22 -11.41
CA SER A 66 -12.49 -1.78 -12.77
C SER A 66 -13.74 -2.01 -13.61
N THR A 67 -14.18 -0.97 -14.30
CA THR A 67 -15.24 -1.04 -15.32
C THR A 67 -14.65 -1.29 -16.72
N GLY A 68 -13.32 -1.46 -16.82
CA GLY A 68 -12.57 -1.58 -18.07
C GLY A 68 -12.46 -0.26 -18.86
N ARG A 69 -12.93 0.86 -18.31
CA ARG A 69 -13.00 2.17 -18.99
C ARG A 69 -12.18 3.26 -18.31
N THR A 70 -11.18 2.87 -17.54
CA THR A 70 -10.32 3.80 -16.79
C THR A 70 -8.88 3.67 -17.26
N VAL A 71 -8.27 4.78 -17.64
CA VAL A 71 -6.85 4.87 -17.97
C VAL A 71 -6.16 5.64 -16.84
N TYR A 72 -5.13 5.03 -16.24
CA TYR A 72 -4.28 5.68 -15.25
C TYR A 72 -3.03 6.22 -15.94
N VAL A 73 -2.77 7.51 -15.77
CA VAL A 73 -1.53 8.16 -16.22
C VAL A 73 -0.75 8.53 -14.98
N LEU A 74 0.48 8.02 -14.87
CA LEU A 74 1.42 8.34 -13.80
C LEU A 74 2.59 9.11 -14.41
N ASP A 75 2.86 10.29 -13.87
CA ASP A 75 4.05 11.05 -14.22
C ASP A 75 5.18 10.64 -13.27
N GLU A 76 6.31 10.19 -13.82
CA GLU A 76 7.49 9.68 -13.12
C GLU A 76 7.22 8.76 -11.90
N PRO A 77 6.52 7.61 -12.05
CA PRO A 77 6.15 6.76 -10.91
C PRO A 77 7.34 6.07 -10.21
N THR A 78 8.55 6.17 -10.77
CA THR A 78 9.77 5.54 -10.26
C THR A 78 10.59 6.48 -9.37
N THR A 79 10.25 7.77 -9.29
CA THR A 79 10.99 8.76 -8.50
C THR A 79 10.87 8.46 -7.00
N GLY A 80 12.00 8.17 -6.36
CA GLY A 80 12.07 7.83 -4.93
C GLY A 80 11.90 6.34 -4.61
N LEU A 81 11.83 5.46 -5.62
CA LEU A 81 11.97 4.02 -5.39
C LEU A 81 13.43 3.67 -5.08
N HIS A 82 13.66 2.95 -3.98
CA HIS A 82 14.95 2.29 -3.74
C HIS A 82 15.11 1.19 -4.80
N PHE A 83 16.32 0.92 -5.29
CA PHE A 83 16.57 -0.01 -6.41
C PHE A 83 15.98 -1.43 -6.23
N GLU A 84 15.66 -1.84 -4.99
CA GLU A 84 14.98 -3.12 -4.68
C GLU A 84 13.49 -3.15 -5.07
N ASP A 85 12.80 -2.01 -5.12
CA ASP A 85 11.36 -1.91 -5.41
C ASP A 85 11.02 -2.00 -6.91
N ILE A 86 12.02 -1.94 -7.81
CA ILE A 86 11.81 -1.96 -9.27
C ILE A 86 11.45 -3.36 -9.78
N SER A 87 11.59 -4.40 -8.93
CA SER A 87 11.35 -5.80 -9.30
C SER A 87 9.89 -6.26 -9.23
N LYS A 88 8.93 -5.39 -8.84
CA LYS A 88 7.50 -5.72 -8.69
C LYS A 88 6.56 -5.11 -9.75
N LEU A 89 7.10 -4.52 -10.82
CA LEU A 89 6.30 -3.91 -11.90
C LEU A 89 6.17 -4.81 -13.14
#